data_AF-A0A7R9DTW5-F1
#
_entry.id   AF-A0A7R9DTW5-F1
#
_cell.length_a   1.000
_cell.length_b   1.000
_cell.length_c   1.000
_cell.angle_alpha   90.00
_cell.angle_beta   90.00
_cell.angle_gamma   90.00
#
_symmetry.space_group_name_H-M   'P 1'
#
loop_
_entity.id
_entity.type
_entity.pdbx_description
1 polymer ?
#
loop_
_entity_poly.entity_id
_entity_poly.type
_entity_poly.pdbx_seq_one_letter_code
_entity_poly.pdbx_strand_id
1 'polypeptide(L)'
;MPDIVPGPLRSLLVNGERSEFPAHQGLLSAWRRYHWANLKSAAGVLVYVDAHTDLIAVSVSGFYHGRTRGLLGTLSYEPADDLIKPDGQKEKSNLSFVPAQFATKETEFGNSWKVGQCKDVTGHSHHEHETVKSTECGDKFTRGSTLSLCFPLLNPAPFREACDHAVEEAAECKLVGGGNPVAVGDLFSVKAPQRSADIVVVVEQVTGSAELYKELVGPLVTTLTNELKSKGVTDVHFHLVGFGGDLTWPTHYTSSGEMSFNGKNKNLKFSTPAEPLPFDTRENKVRWFKHEVTIL
;
A
#
# COMPACT_ATOMS: atom_id res chain seq x y z
N MET A 1 -1.88 -3.93 -25.69
CA MET A 1 -2.98 -4.02 -24.71
C MET A 1 -2.94 -2.75 -23.88
N PRO A 2 -4.08 -2.17 -23.47
CA PRO A 2 -4.05 -1.05 -22.53
C PRO A 2 -3.45 -1.53 -21.20
N ASP A 3 -2.55 -0.73 -20.62
CA ASP A 3 -1.78 -1.09 -19.42
C ASP A 3 -1.80 0.06 -18.40
N ILE A 4 -1.90 -0.29 -17.11
CA ILE A 4 -1.80 0.64 -15.98
C ILE A 4 -0.83 0.04 -14.96
N VAL A 5 0.29 0.70 -14.71
CA VAL A 5 1.36 0.21 -13.81
C VAL A 5 1.61 1.21 -12.67
N PRO A 6 1.56 0.77 -11.40
CA PRO A 6 2.10 1.53 -10.27
C PRO A 6 3.62 1.65 -10.41
N GLY A 7 4.15 2.87 -10.57
CA GLY A 7 5.59 3.10 -10.69
C GLY A 7 6.29 3.13 -9.33
N PRO A 8 7.64 2.94 -9.28
CA PRO A 8 8.42 2.82 -8.04
C PRO A 8 8.45 4.08 -7.16
N LEU A 9 7.88 5.19 -7.63
CA LEU A 9 7.83 6.46 -6.91
C LEU A 9 6.54 7.17 -7.30
N ARG A 10 5.46 6.92 -6.55
CA ARG A 10 4.23 7.75 -6.44
C ARG A 10 3.49 8.06 -7.76
N SER A 11 3.93 7.52 -8.89
CA SER A 11 3.49 7.87 -10.24
C SER A 11 2.75 6.72 -10.88
N LEU A 12 1.70 7.06 -11.62
CA LEU A 12 0.91 6.12 -12.40
C LEU A 12 1.35 6.20 -13.86
N LEU A 13 1.60 5.06 -14.49
CA LEU A 13 1.77 5.01 -15.94
C LEU A 13 0.51 4.42 -16.57
N VAL A 14 -0.07 5.11 -17.56
CA VAL A 14 -1.17 4.60 -18.39
C VAL A 14 -0.67 4.55 -19.81
N ASN A 15 -0.60 3.36 -20.40
CA ASN A 15 -0.03 3.13 -21.74
C ASN A 15 1.40 3.68 -21.92
N GLY A 16 2.22 3.60 -20.86
CA GLY A 16 3.61 4.08 -20.88
C GLY A 16 3.80 5.58 -20.61
N GLU A 17 2.72 6.35 -20.53
CA GLU A 17 2.78 7.78 -20.22
C GLU A 17 2.40 8.04 -18.75
N ARG A 18 3.03 9.05 -18.13
CA ARG A 18 2.64 9.48 -16.79
C ARG A 18 1.20 9.98 -16.80
N SER A 19 0.44 9.50 -15.82
CA SER A 19 -0.94 9.86 -15.58
C SER A 19 -1.17 10.16 -14.10
N GLU A 20 -2.34 10.71 -13.80
CA GLU A 20 -2.76 11.08 -12.46
C GLU A 20 -3.80 10.11 -11.92
N PHE A 21 -3.86 9.97 -10.60
CA PHE A 21 -4.97 9.28 -9.96
C PHE A 21 -6.21 10.20 -9.80
N PRO A 22 -7.43 9.63 -9.81
CA PRO A 22 -7.76 8.28 -10.28
C PRO A 22 -7.67 8.20 -11.81
N ALA A 23 -7.38 7.01 -12.33
CA ALA A 23 -7.39 6.73 -13.77
C ALA A 23 -8.21 5.49 -14.09
N HIS A 24 -8.87 5.52 -15.26
CA HIS A 24 -9.64 4.42 -15.78
C HIS A 24 -9.25 4.16 -17.23
N GLN A 25 -8.95 2.90 -17.56
CA GLN A 25 -8.66 2.47 -18.92
C GLN A 25 -9.22 1.08 -19.17
N GLY A 26 -10.29 0.99 -19.98
CA GLY A 26 -10.96 -0.28 -20.25
C GLY A 26 -11.44 -0.96 -18.97
N LEU A 27 -10.90 -2.16 -18.68
CA LEU A 27 -11.22 -2.93 -17.49
C LEU A 27 -10.41 -2.54 -16.26
N LEU A 28 -9.42 -1.65 -16.41
CA LEU A 28 -8.52 -1.26 -15.33
C LEU A 28 -8.97 0.06 -14.70
N SER A 29 -8.95 0.10 -13.39
CA SER A 29 -9.21 1.28 -12.57
C SER A 29 -8.11 1.40 -11.53
N ALA A 30 -7.45 2.54 -11.48
CA ALA A 30 -6.40 2.82 -10.52
C ALA A 30 -6.75 4.05 -9.71
N TRP A 31 -6.59 3.96 -8.39
CA TRP A 31 -6.85 5.07 -7.47
C TRP A 31 -5.85 5.03 -6.32
N ARG A 32 -5.73 6.16 -5.64
CA ARG A 32 -4.86 6.29 -4.48
C ARG A 32 -5.69 6.54 -3.23
N ARG A 33 -5.41 5.77 -2.18
CA ARG A 33 -5.97 5.95 -0.83
C ARG A 33 -4.80 6.12 0.14
N TYR A 34 -4.52 7.36 0.53
CA TYR A 34 -3.39 7.72 1.37
C TYR A 34 -2.03 7.25 0.79
N HIS A 35 -1.28 6.38 1.50
CA HIS A 35 -0.02 5.81 1.00
C HIS A 35 -0.20 4.59 0.10
N TRP A 36 -1.42 4.06 -0.04
CA TRP A 36 -1.71 2.91 -0.90
C TRP A 36 -2.07 3.34 -2.32
N ALA A 37 -1.33 2.85 -3.30
CA ALA A 37 -1.76 2.83 -4.69
C ALA A 37 -2.57 1.54 -4.93
N ASN A 38 -3.74 1.68 -5.54
CA ASN A 38 -4.67 0.59 -5.77
C ASN A 38 -4.87 0.42 -7.27
N LEU A 39 -4.88 -0.83 -7.74
CA LEU A 39 -5.20 -1.19 -9.12
C LEU A 39 -6.24 -2.31 -9.11
N LYS A 40 -7.43 -2.03 -9.64
CA LYS A 40 -8.50 -3.00 -9.84
C LYS A 40 -8.63 -3.33 -11.31
N SER A 41 -8.72 -4.61 -11.62
CA SER A 41 -9.20 -5.12 -12.88
C SER A 41 -10.62 -5.64 -12.71
N ALA A 42 -11.52 -5.28 -13.63
CA ALA A 42 -12.86 -5.87 -13.72
C ALA A 42 -12.84 -7.39 -13.97
N ALA A 43 -11.69 -7.96 -14.34
CA ALA A 43 -11.47 -9.42 -14.38
C ALA A 43 -11.41 -10.07 -12.98
N GLY A 44 -11.45 -9.29 -11.89
CA GLY A 44 -11.48 -9.82 -10.52
C GLY A 44 -10.11 -9.90 -9.86
N VAL A 45 -9.19 -9.00 -10.20
CA VAL A 45 -7.89 -8.84 -9.52
C VAL A 45 -7.82 -7.45 -8.91
N LEU A 46 -7.34 -7.36 -7.68
CA LEU A 46 -7.10 -6.13 -6.96
C LEU A 46 -5.70 -6.15 -6.36
N VAL A 47 -4.90 -5.15 -6.70
CA VAL A 47 -3.53 -4.98 -6.21
C VAL A 47 -3.45 -3.73 -5.36
N TYR A 48 -2.85 -3.86 -4.19
CA TYR A 48 -2.53 -2.78 -3.27
C TYR A 48 -1.01 -2.68 -3.18
N VAL A 49 -0.48 -1.47 -3.32
CA VAL A 49 0.95 -1.19 -3.19
C VAL A 49 1.13 -0.12 -2.13
N ASP A 50 1.81 -0.47 -1.04
CA ASP A 50 2.22 0.46 -0.01
C ASP A 50 3.43 1.26 -0.49
N ALA A 51 3.28 2.57 -0.66
CA ALA A 51 4.35 3.44 -1.15
C ALA A 51 5.46 3.74 -0.11
N HIS A 52 5.36 3.22 1.11
CA HIS A 52 6.33 3.37 2.18
C HIS A 52 7.10 2.09 2.50
N THR A 53 6.45 0.93 2.43
CA THR A 53 7.04 -0.35 2.87
C THR A 53 7.32 -1.33 1.73
N ASP A 54 7.16 -0.91 0.48
CA ASP A 54 7.22 -1.76 -0.73
C ASP A 54 6.33 -3.03 -0.64
N LEU A 55 5.34 -3.01 0.26
CA LEU A 55 4.43 -4.12 0.48
C LEU A 55 3.40 -4.16 -0.65
N ILE A 56 3.29 -5.32 -1.30
CA ILE A 56 2.30 -5.56 -2.34
C ILE A 56 1.32 -6.62 -1.84
N ALA A 57 0.05 -6.27 -1.73
CA ALA A 57 -1.02 -7.22 -1.45
C ALA A 57 -1.83 -7.44 -2.73
N VAL A 58 -2.12 -8.71 -3.05
CA VAL A 58 -2.90 -9.10 -4.22
C VAL A 58 -4.12 -9.89 -3.76
N SER A 59 -5.30 -9.41 -4.10
CA SER A 59 -6.57 -10.11 -3.94
C SER A 59 -7.07 -10.59 -5.29
N VAL A 60 -7.36 -11.89 -5.39
CA VAL A 60 -7.81 -12.55 -6.62
C VAL A 60 -9.19 -13.17 -6.37
N SER A 61 -10.09 -13.02 -7.34
CA SER A 61 -11.42 -13.63 -7.31
C SER A 61 -11.32 -15.16 -7.18
N GLY A 62 -12.20 -15.75 -6.36
CA GLY A 62 -12.32 -17.21 -6.22
C GLY A 62 -12.63 -17.95 -7.52
N PHE A 63 -13.05 -17.25 -8.58
CA PHE A 63 -13.14 -17.80 -9.93
C PHE A 63 -11.81 -18.45 -10.41
N TYR A 64 -10.68 -17.97 -9.91
CA TYR A 64 -9.34 -18.45 -10.24
C TYR A 64 -8.80 -19.52 -9.28
N HIS A 65 -9.63 -20.06 -8.38
CA HIS A 65 -9.23 -21.11 -7.44
C HIS A 65 -8.53 -22.29 -8.15
N GLY A 66 -7.34 -22.66 -7.69
CA GLY A 66 -6.49 -23.72 -8.25
C GLY A 66 -5.88 -23.40 -9.63
N ARG A 67 -6.11 -22.20 -10.18
CA ARG A 67 -5.69 -21.80 -11.53
C ARG A 67 -4.58 -20.76 -11.54
N THR A 68 -4.24 -20.17 -10.40
CA THR A 68 -3.09 -19.25 -10.34
C THR A 68 -1.78 -20.03 -10.39
N ARG A 69 -0.73 -19.39 -10.86
CA ARG A 69 0.63 -19.94 -10.93
C ARG A 69 1.60 -18.78 -10.71
N GLY A 70 2.65 -19.00 -9.93
CA GLY A 70 3.64 -17.97 -9.60
C GLY A 70 4.10 -18.08 -8.15
N LEU A 71 4.80 -17.03 -7.69
CA LEU A 71 5.35 -16.96 -6.33
C LEU A 71 4.29 -16.94 -5.22
N LEU A 72 3.04 -16.63 -5.55
CA LEU A 72 1.91 -16.61 -4.60
C LEU A 72 1.08 -17.91 -4.61
N GLY A 73 1.63 -18.98 -5.19
CA GLY A 73 1.01 -20.31 -5.19
C GLY A 73 -0.19 -20.45 -6.14
N THR A 74 -0.98 -21.50 -5.91
CA THR A 74 -2.06 -21.92 -6.82
C THR A 74 -3.47 -21.48 -6.42
N LEU A 75 -3.61 -20.85 -5.25
CA LEU A 75 -4.90 -20.47 -4.66
C LEU A 75 -5.83 -21.69 -4.53
N SER A 76 -5.28 -22.86 -4.17
CA SER A 76 -6.01 -24.10 -3.91
C SER A 76 -6.36 -24.30 -2.43
N TYR A 77 -5.86 -23.41 -1.55
CA TYR A 77 -5.87 -23.55 -0.09
C TYR A 77 -5.10 -24.76 0.43
N GLU A 78 -4.18 -25.34 -0.35
CA GLU A 78 -3.35 -26.46 0.04
C GLU A 78 -1.87 -26.04 0.15
N PRO A 79 -1.35 -25.83 1.39
CA PRO A 79 0.04 -25.41 1.59
C PRO A 79 1.07 -26.37 0.99
N ALA A 80 0.73 -27.67 0.85
CA ALA A 80 1.63 -28.64 0.24
C ALA A 80 1.95 -28.33 -1.25
N ASP A 81 1.15 -27.49 -1.90
CA ASP A 81 1.32 -27.15 -3.32
C ASP A 81 1.81 -25.71 -3.58
N ASP A 82 2.07 -24.93 -2.54
CA ASP A 82 2.46 -23.52 -2.68
C ASP A 82 3.84 -23.34 -3.35
N LEU A 83 4.72 -24.33 -3.23
CA LEU A 83 6.08 -24.32 -3.81
C LEU A 83 6.18 -25.00 -5.18
N ILE A 84 5.08 -25.03 -5.96
CA ILE A 84 5.07 -25.54 -7.34
C ILE A 84 5.93 -24.67 -8.27
N LYS A 85 6.93 -25.28 -8.89
CA LYS A 85 7.75 -24.68 -9.95
C LYS A 85 6.93 -24.48 -11.25
N PRO A 86 7.29 -23.54 -12.13
CA PRO A 86 6.61 -23.38 -13.42
C PRO A 86 6.80 -24.66 -14.23
N ASP A 87 5.68 -25.36 -14.44
CA ASP A 87 5.50 -26.68 -15.05
C ASP A 87 6.75 -27.26 -15.78
N GLY A 88 7.36 -28.27 -15.16
CA GLY A 88 8.28 -29.18 -15.84
C GLY A 88 9.75 -28.77 -15.94
N GLN A 89 10.33 -28.05 -14.97
CA GLN A 89 11.77 -28.22 -14.79
C GLN A 89 12.05 -29.70 -14.48
N LYS A 90 12.60 -30.39 -15.49
CA LYS A 90 12.89 -31.82 -15.58
C LYS A 90 14.01 -32.23 -14.63
N GLU A 91 13.93 -31.80 -13.38
CA GLU A 91 14.94 -32.10 -12.38
C GLU A 91 14.55 -33.34 -11.58
N LYS A 92 15.57 -34.08 -11.15
CA LYS A 92 15.41 -35.19 -10.24
C LYS A 92 15.36 -34.57 -8.84
N SER A 93 14.26 -34.73 -8.11
CA SER A 93 14.34 -34.54 -6.66
C SER A 93 15.33 -35.59 -6.13
N ASN A 94 16.27 -35.16 -5.31
CA ASN A 94 17.13 -36.04 -4.52
C ASN A 94 16.36 -36.71 -3.35
N LEU A 95 15.12 -36.26 -3.12
CA LEU A 95 14.19 -36.74 -2.10
C LEU A 95 13.10 -37.61 -2.74
N SER A 96 13.18 -38.92 -2.49
CA SER A 96 12.34 -39.95 -3.16
C SER A 96 10.82 -39.80 -2.94
N PHE A 97 10.37 -38.90 -2.06
CA PHE A 97 8.96 -38.70 -1.69
C PHE A 97 8.40 -37.33 -2.09
N VAL A 98 9.23 -36.41 -2.61
CA VAL A 98 8.77 -35.10 -3.08
C VAL A 98 8.77 -35.10 -4.60
N PRO A 99 7.62 -34.99 -5.28
CA PRO A 99 7.59 -34.89 -6.73
C PRO A 99 8.43 -33.71 -7.22
N ALA A 100 9.18 -33.91 -8.31
CA ALA A 100 10.14 -32.94 -8.84
C ALA A 100 9.57 -31.55 -9.16
N GLN A 101 8.25 -31.45 -9.31
CA GLN A 101 7.53 -30.21 -9.54
C GLN A 101 7.49 -29.27 -8.32
N PHE A 102 7.74 -29.79 -7.12
CA PHE A 102 7.77 -28.99 -5.89
C PHE A 102 9.22 -28.66 -5.54
N ALA A 103 9.49 -27.40 -5.24
CA ALA A 103 10.77 -26.99 -4.70
C ALA A 103 10.91 -27.46 -3.24
N THR A 104 12.15 -27.76 -2.84
CA THR A 104 12.48 -28.19 -1.47
C THR A 104 13.12 -27.09 -0.65
N LYS A 105 13.51 -26.00 -1.32
CA LYS A 105 14.06 -24.77 -0.72
C LYS A 105 13.39 -23.54 -1.32
N GLU A 106 13.28 -22.48 -0.52
CA GLU A 106 12.70 -21.20 -0.93
C GLU A 106 13.51 -20.54 -2.06
N THR A 107 14.84 -20.67 -2.01
CA THR A 107 15.74 -20.16 -3.05
C THR A 107 15.60 -20.92 -4.38
N GLU A 108 15.41 -22.24 -4.32
CA GLU A 108 15.08 -23.06 -5.50
C GLU A 108 13.74 -22.61 -6.11
N PHE A 109 12.72 -22.42 -5.27
CA PHE A 109 11.41 -21.96 -5.69
C PHE A 109 11.48 -20.59 -6.37
N GLY A 110 12.09 -19.59 -5.71
CA GLY A 110 12.21 -18.23 -6.24
C GLY A 110 12.98 -18.16 -7.56
N ASN A 111 14.12 -18.88 -7.65
CA ASN A 111 14.91 -18.93 -8.87
C ASN A 111 14.17 -19.64 -10.02
N SER A 112 13.28 -20.59 -9.73
CA SER A 112 12.50 -21.28 -10.77
C SER A 112 11.50 -20.36 -11.48
N TRP A 113 11.00 -19.32 -10.80
CA TRP A 113 10.03 -18.33 -11.28
C TRP A 113 10.68 -17.05 -11.83
N LYS A 114 12.01 -17.02 -11.99
CA LYS A 114 12.72 -15.83 -12.46
C LYS A 114 12.26 -15.36 -13.85
N VAL A 115 12.17 -14.04 -14.02
CA VAL A 115 11.82 -13.40 -15.29
C VAL A 115 13.04 -12.69 -15.85
N GLY A 116 13.34 -12.88 -17.13
CA GLY A 116 14.49 -12.26 -17.80
C GLY A 116 15.82 -12.94 -17.50
N GLN A 117 16.92 -12.19 -17.66
CA GLN A 117 18.30 -12.68 -17.49
C GLN A 117 18.87 -12.28 -16.13
N CYS A 118 18.17 -12.66 -15.05
CA CYS A 118 18.63 -12.45 -13.68
C CYS A 118 19.57 -13.58 -13.24
N LYS A 119 20.61 -13.24 -12.48
CA LYS A 119 21.45 -14.25 -11.82
C LYS A 119 20.65 -14.92 -10.71
N ASP A 120 20.93 -16.19 -10.47
CA ASP A 120 20.30 -16.95 -9.39
C ASP A 120 20.71 -16.37 -8.03
N VAL A 121 19.74 -16.25 -7.14
CA VAL A 121 19.96 -15.84 -5.76
C VAL A 121 20.49 -17.04 -4.98
N THR A 122 21.63 -16.86 -4.33
CA THR A 122 22.20 -17.81 -3.38
C THR A 122 21.78 -17.41 -1.98
N GLY A 123 21.26 -18.34 -1.19
CA GLY A 123 20.82 -18.06 0.18
C GLY A 123 20.53 -19.35 0.94
N HIS A 124 20.51 -19.23 2.25
CA HIS A 124 20.15 -20.31 3.16
C HIS A 124 18.63 -20.50 3.16
N SER A 125 18.17 -21.72 3.40
CA SER A 125 16.75 -21.95 3.65
C SER A 125 16.36 -21.27 4.97
N HIS A 126 15.10 -20.84 5.09
CA HIS A 126 14.54 -20.16 6.28
C HIS A 126 14.80 -20.93 7.59
N HIS A 127 15.10 -22.23 7.51
CA HIS A 127 15.35 -23.13 8.63
C HIS A 127 16.82 -23.51 8.86
N GLU A 128 17.77 -22.97 8.09
CA GLU A 128 19.20 -23.30 8.21
C GLU A 128 20.00 -22.24 9.01
N HIS A 129 19.33 -21.23 9.58
CA HIS A 129 19.94 -20.23 10.45
C HIS A 129 19.37 -20.27 11.87
N GLU A 130 20.24 -20.03 12.85
CA GLU A 130 19.84 -19.81 14.24
C GLU A 130 19.11 -18.46 14.30
N THR A 131 17.77 -18.48 14.31
CA THR A 131 16.95 -17.26 14.35
C THR A 131 17.35 -16.42 15.57
N VAL A 132 18.01 -15.29 15.34
CA VAL A 132 18.33 -14.32 16.38
C VAL A 132 17.01 -13.71 16.85
N LYS A 133 16.53 -14.15 18.02
CA LYS A 133 15.29 -13.60 18.58
C LYS A 133 15.54 -12.19 19.08
N SER A 134 14.93 -11.23 18.41
CA SER A 134 14.96 -9.83 18.83
C SER A 134 14.06 -9.60 20.05
N THR A 135 14.44 -8.65 20.90
CA THR A 135 13.64 -8.22 22.05
C THR A 135 12.39 -7.48 21.59
N GLU A 136 12.49 -6.72 20.51
CA GLU A 136 11.47 -5.88 19.91
C GLU A 136 10.28 -6.72 19.43
N CYS A 137 10.56 -7.81 18.69
CA CYS A 137 9.54 -8.76 18.28
C CYS A 137 9.06 -9.63 19.46
N GLY A 138 9.91 -9.80 20.49
CA GLY A 138 9.54 -10.32 21.82
C GLY A 138 8.23 -9.76 22.32
N ASP A 139 8.21 -8.45 22.51
CA ASP A 139 7.11 -7.73 23.14
C ASP A 139 5.81 -7.76 22.31
N LYS A 140 5.93 -7.69 20.97
CA LYS A 140 4.77 -7.68 20.07
C LYS A 140 4.03 -9.01 20.02
N PHE A 141 4.72 -10.12 20.21
CA PHE A 141 4.14 -11.46 20.08
C PHE A 141 3.88 -12.15 21.45
N THR A 142 3.78 -11.39 22.54
CA THR A 142 3.38 -11.90 23.85
C THR A 142 1.87 -11.99 24.03
N ARG A 143 1.40 -12.79 25.00
CA ARG A 143 -0.02 -12.82 25.41
C ARG A 143 -0.53 -11.50 26.01
N GLY A 144 0.36 -10.59 26.40
CA GLY A 144 0.00 -9.27 26.92
C GLY A 144 -0.10 -8.20 25.83
N SER A 145 0.29 -8.51 24.59
CA SER A 145 0.28 -7.53 23.51
C SER A 145 -1.12 -7.32 22.93
N THR A 146 -1.31 -6.21 22.22
CA THR A 146 -2.54 -5.93 21.47
C THR A 146 -2.79 -6.93 20.33
N LEU A 147 -1.75 -7.61 19.84
CA LEU A 147 -1.86 -8.64 18.79
C LEU A 147 -2.40 -9.97 19.33
N SER A 148 -2.32 -10.19 20.64
CA SER A 148 -2.75 -11.45 21.28
C SER A 148 -4.23 -11.79 21.03
N LEU A 149 -5.06 -10.78 20.76
CA LEU A 149 -6.46 -10.94 20.38
C LEU A 149 -6.65 -11.78 19.12
N CYS A 150 -5.67 -11.79 18.21
CA CYS A 150 -5.73 -12.53 16.94
C CYS A 150 -5.09 -13.92 17.01
N PHE A 151 -4.35 -14.25 18.08
CA PHE A 151 -3.64 -15.55 18.17
C PHE A 151 -4.55 -16.78 18.13
N PRO A 152 -5.82 -16.73 18.60
CA PRO A 152 -6.75 -17.85 18.40
C PRO A 152 -7.19 -18.04 16.94
N LEU A 153 -7.10 -16.99 16.11
CA LEU A 153 -7.54 -17.01 14.70
C LEU A 153 -6.39 -17.30 13.74
N LEU A 154 -5.15 -17.00 14.14
CA LEU A 154 -3.97 -17.02 13.29
C LEU A 154 -2.75 -17.50 14.10
N ASN A 155 -1.94 -18.37 13.51
CA ASN A 155 -0.66 -18.76 14.10
C ASN A 155 0.33 -17.56 14.06
N PRO A 156 0.79 -17.03 15.22
CA PRO A 156 1.71 -15.89 15.23
C PRO A 156 3.15 -16.25 14.86
N ALA A 157 3.53 -17.53 14.86
CA ALA A 157 4.93 -17.94 14.70
C ALA A 157 5.59 -17.44 13.39
N PRO A 158 4.96 -17.57 12.20
CA PRO A 158 5.57 -17.09 10.95
C PRO A 158 5.76 -15.57 10.92
N PHE A 159 4.83 -14.82 11.53
CA PHE A 159 4.90 -13.36 11.61
C PHE A 159 6.01 -12.91 12.57
N ARG A 160 6.19 -13.65 13.66
CA ARG A 160 7.26 -13.41 14.62
C ARG A 160 8.64 -13.63 13.99
N GLU A 161 8.78 -14.73 13.25
CA GLU A 161 10.02 -15.07 12.55
C GLU A 161 10.37 -14.04 11.47
N ALA A 162 9.39 -13.63 10.66
CA ALA A 162 9.57 -12.54 9.69
C ALA A 162 9.95 -11.21 10.36
N CYS A 163 9.40 -10.92 11.54
CA CYS A 163 9.77 -9.74 12.33
C CYS A 163 11.23 -9.81 12.79
N ASP A 164 11.67 -10.95 13.31
CA ASP A 164 13.06 -11.13 13.77
C ASP A 164 14.06 -10.93 12.61
N HIS A 165 13.78 -11.49 11.42
CA HIS A 165 14.59 -11.25 10.22
C HIS A 165 14.60 -9.78 9.80
N ALA A 166 13.44 -9.12 9.82
CA ALA A 166 13.35 -7.70 9.46
C ALA A 166 14.14 -6.80 10.44
N VAL A 167 14.14 -7.12 11.74
CA VAL A 167 14.91 -6.37 12.74
C VAL A 167 16.42 -6.58 12.56
N GLU A 168 16.84 -7.81 12.26
CA GLU A 168 18.25 -8.11 11.97
C GLU A 168 18.75 -7.37 10.73
N GLU A 169 17.96 -7.32 9.66
CA GLU A 169 18.29 -6.58 8.44
C GLU A 169 18.22 -5.05 8.62
N ALA A 170 17.31 -4.56 9.45
CA ALA A 170 17.06 -3.14 9.69
C ALA A 170 17.89 -2.56 10.84
N ALA A 171 19.14 -3.01 11.00
CA ALA A 171 19.99 -2.73 12.16
C ALA A 171 20.08 -1.24 12.58
N GLU A 172 19.83 -0.28 11.68
CA GLU A 172 19.81 1.15 12.01
C GLU A 172 18.79 1.97 11.19
N CYS A 173 18.02 2.84 11.88
CA CYS A 173 17.18 3.86 11.24
C CYS A 173 17.95 5.17 11.06
N LYS A 174 18.02 5.67 9.82
CA LYS A 174 18.63 6.99 9.53
C LYS A 174 17.61 8.11 9.75
N LEU A 175 17.97 9.08 10.59
CA LEU A 175 17.16 10.27 10.80
C LEU A 175 17.23 11.23 9.60
N VAL A 176 16.07 11.66 9.13
CA VAL A 176 15.95 12.73 8.13
C VAL A 176 16.38 14.05 8.78
N GLY A 177 17.48 14.65 8.31
CA GLY A 177 17.99 15.94 8.81
C GLY A 177 19.39 15.91 9.42
N GLY A 178 20.07 14.75 9.42
CA GLY A 178 21.43 14.62 9.94
C GLY A 178 21.44 14.40 11.45
N GLY A 179 21.73 13.16 11.84
CA GLY A 179 21.86 12.70 13.23
C GLY A 179 22.50 11.32 13.24
N ASN A 180 22.90 10.86 14.41
CA ASN A 180 23.39 9.48 14.54
C ASN A 180 22.25 8.51 14.20
N PRO A 181 22.55 7.40 13.52
CA PRO A 181 21.58 6.34 13.32
C PRO A 181 21.00 5.89 14.67
N VAL A 182 19.71 5.60 14.68
CA VAL A 182 18.97 5.18 15.88
C VAL A 182 18.68 3.70 15.74
N ALA A 183 18.97 2.91 16.78
CA ALA A 183 18.66 1.49 16.76
C ALA A 183 17.15 1.27 16.89
N VAL A 184 16.63 0.17 16.35
CA VAL A 184 15.23 -0.22 16.55
C VAL A 184 15.00 -0.44 18.05
N GLY A 185 13.97 0.20 18.61
CA GLY A 185 13.65 0.13 20.05
C GLY A 185 14.14 1.32 20.88
N ASP A 186 15.06 2.14 20.37
CA ASP A 186 15.52 3.34 21.06
C ASP A 186 14.45 4.44 21.09
N LEU A 187 14.30 5.08 22.24
CA LEU A 187 13.48 6.28 22.38
C LEU A 187 14.28 7.52 21.94
N PHE A 188 13.77 8.26 20.96
CA PHE A 188 14.35 9.53 20.53
C PHE A 188 13.30 10.64 20.56
N SER A 189 13.76 11.87 20.85
CA SER A 189 12.88 13.05 20.86
C SER A 189 12.80 13.66 19.47
N VAL A 190 11.62 13.64 18.87
CA VAL A 190 11.31 14.40 17.65
C VAL A 190 10.82 15.79 18.04
N LYS A 191 11.45 16.84 17.50
CA LYS A 191 10.87 18.19 17.60
C LYS A 191 9.77 18.29 16.55
N ALA A 192 8.55 18.62 16.97
CA ALA A 192 7.48 18.95 16.03
C ALA A 192 7.98 20.04 15.06
N PRO A 193 7.73 19.90 13.75
CA PRO A 193 8.25 20.85 12.78
C PRO A 193 7.80 22.27 13.13
N GLN A 194 8.75 23.15 13.44
CA GLN A 194 8.43 24.55 13.78
C GLN A 194 8.11 25.39 12.54
N ARG A 195 8.46 24.88 11.34
CA ARG A 195 8.40 25.62 10.08
C ARG A 195 7.61 24.91 8.99
N SER A 196 7.03 23.74 9.26
CA SER A 196 6.26 23.00 8.26
C SER A 196 4.86 22.62 8.74
N ALA A 197 3.96 22.41 7.78
CA ALA A 197 2.59 21.97 8.03
C ALA A 197 2.04 21.20 6.82
N ASP A 198 1.40 20.06 7.08
CA ASP A 198 0.65 19.31 6.08
C ASP A 198 -0.85 19.51 6.30
N ILE A 199 -1.56 19.96 5.27
CA ILE A 199 -2.96 20.35 5.35
C ILE A 199 -3.78 19.54 4.36
N VAL A 200 -4.76 18.79 4.87
CA VAL A 200 -5.65 17.98 4.04
C VAL A 200 -6.98 18.69 3.84
N VAL A 201 -7.30 19.02 2.59
CA VAL A 201 -8.60 19.54 2.18
C VAL A 201 -9.47 18.37 1.74
N VAL A 202 -10.61 18.19 2.41
CA VAL A 202 -11.58 17.13 2.09
C VAL A 202 -12.80 17.73 1.39
N VAL A 203 -13.14 17.23 0.22
CA VAL A 203 -14.20 17.75 -0.65
C VAL A 203 -15.23 16.68 -0.97
N GLU A 204 -16.50 16.97 -0.72
CA GLU A 204 -17.61 16.16 -1.21
C GLU A 204 -17.88 16.49 -2.69
N GLN A 205 -17.80 15.51 -3.58
CA GLN A 205 -17.89 15.68 -5.04
C GLN A 205 -19.30 15.58 -5.60
N VAL A 206 -20.27 16.18 -4.89
CA VAL A 206 -21.64 16.30 -5.38
C VAL A 206 -21.83 17.59 -6.17
N THR A 207 -22.73 17.59 -7.16
CA THR A 207 -22.96 18.75 -8.05
C THR A 207 -23.15 20.08 -7.30
N GLY A 208 -23.86 20.06 -6.17
CA GLY A 208 -24.10 21.24 -5.33
C GLY A 208 -22.85 21.83 -4.64
N SER A 209 -21.73 21.12 -4.60
CA SER A 209 -20.48 21.57 -3.98
C SER A 209 -19.50 22.21 -4.96
N ALA A 210 -19.81 22.21 -6.27
CA ALA A 210 -18.90 22.65 -7.31
C ALA A 210 -18.57 24.16 -7.24
N GLU A 211 -19.57 25.00 -7.00
CA GLU A 211 -19.39 26.45 -6.84
C GLU A 211 -18.62 26.77 -5.56
N LEU A 212 -19.02 26.14 -4.44
CA LEU A 212 -18.34 26.28 -3.15
C LEU A 212 -16.85 25.95 -3.23
N TYR A 213 -16.50 24.89 -3.95
CA TYR A 213 -15.11 24.52 -4.18
C TYR A 213 -14.33 25.61 -4.94
N LYS A 214 -14.91 26.13 -6.02
CA LYS A 214 -14.26 27.17 -6.83
C LYS A 214 -14.07 28.47 -6.07
N GLU A 215 -15.07 28.88 -5.29
CA GLU A 215 -15.08 30.17 -4.60
C GLU A 215 -14.29 30.14 -3.28
N LEU A 216 -14.29 29.03 -2.55
CA LEU A 216 -13.65 28.95 -1.24
C LEU A 216 -12.32 28.19 -1.27
N VAL A 217 -12.32 26.97 -1.79
CA VAL A 217 -11.17 26.06 -1.63
C VAL A 217 -9.96 26.54 -2.43
N GLY A 218 -10.18 27.01 -3.66
CA GLY A 218 -9.10 27.54 -4.49
C GLY A 218 -8.35 28.70 -3.80
N PRO A 219 -9.03 29.79 -3.42
CA PRO A 219 -8.42 30.92 -2.71
C PRO A 219 -7.86 30.57 -1.33
N LEU A 220 -8.50 29.64 -0.60
CA LEU A 220 -8.07 29.23 0.74
C LEU A 220 -6.62 28.75 0.78
N VAL A 221 -6.19 27.98 -0.23
CA VAL A 221 -4.80 27.48 -0.28
C VAL A 221 -3.81 28.63 -0.28
N THR A 222 -4.03 29.66 -1.10
CA THR A 222 -3.15 30.84 -1.16
C THR A 222 -3.20 31.64 0.14
N THR A 223 -4.39 31.91 0.68
CA THR A 223 -4.57 32.68 1.92
C THR A 223 -3.86 31.99 3.08
N LEU A 224 -4.12 30.70 3.28
CA LEU A 224 -3.58 29.95 4.40
C LEU A 224 -2.06 29.77 4.29
N THR A 225 -1.53 29.60 3.06
CA THR A 225 -0.09 29.60 2.80
C THR A 225 0.57 30.90 3.25
N ASN A 226 -0.03 32.05 2.91
CA ASN A 226 0.53 33.35 3.25
C ASN A 226 0.46 33.63 4.75
N GLU A 227 -0.65 33.28 5.40
CA GLU A 227 -0.80 33.41 6.85
C GLU A 227 0.20 32.55 7.61
N LEU A 228 0.38 31.29 7.22
CA LEU A 228 1.34 30.38 7.84
C LEU A 228 2.78 30.88 7.65
N LYS A 229 3.12 31.36 6.44
CA LYS A 229 4.41 32.00 6.16
C LYS A 229 4.66 33.20 7.08
N SER A 230 3.65 34.05 7.29
CA SER A 230 3.75 35.21 8.19
C SER A 230 4.03 34.82 9.65
N LYS A 231 3.66 33.59 10.04
CA LYS A 231 3.90 33.01 11.37
C LYS A 231 5.16 32.15 11.43
N GLY A 232 5.99 32.16 10.38
CA GLY A 232 7.25 31.42 10.33
C GLY A 232 7.15 29.97 9.84
N VAL A 233 5.96 29.53 9.40
CA VAL A 233 5.72 28.21 8.79
C VAL A 233 5.82 28.34 7.28
N THR A 234 7.01 28.06 6.74
CA THR A 234 7.35 28.29 5.33
C THR A 234 7.21 27.07 4.43
N ASP A 235 7.26 25.88 5.01
CA ASP A 235 7.19 24.59 4.32
C ASP A 235 5.78 23.99 4.46
N VAL A 236 4.84 24.51 3.67
CA VAL A 236 3.42 24.12 3.77
C VAL A 236 3.04 23.26 2.57
N HIS A 237 2.58 22.03 2.83
CA HIS A 237 2.06 21.14 1.81
C HIS A 237 0.55 20.98 1.95
N PHE A 238 -0.15 21.03 0.83
CA PHE A 238 -1.58 20.76 0.77
C PHE A 238 -1.86 19.46 0.05
N HIS A 239 -2.86 18.76 0.55
CA HIS A 239 -3.38 17.50 0.04
C HIS A 239 -4.87 17.68 -0.25
N LEU A 240 -5.37 17.02 -1.30
CA LEU A 240 -6.79 17.08 -1.68
C LEU A 240 -7.38 15.68 -1.68
N VAL A 241 -8.37 15.44 -0.83
CA VAL A 241 -9.12 14.18 -0.80
C VAL A 241 -10.56 14.45 -1.20
N GLY A 242 -11.05 13.73 -2.20
CA GLY A 242 -12.46 13.80 -2.59
C GLY A 242 -13.23 12.56 -2.16
N PHE A 243 -14.52 12.71 -1.87
CA PHE A 243 -15.44 11.59 -1.60
C PHE A 243 -16.86 11.91 -2.12
N GLY A 244 -17.71 10.90 -2.24
CA GLY A 244 -19.08 11.08 -2.77
C GLY A 244 -19.14 11.32 -4.28
N GLY A 245 -20.30 11.75 -4.78
CA GLY A 245 -20.57 11.79 -6.22
C GLY A 245 -20.52 10.39 -6.81
N ASP A 246 -19.74 10.19 -7.87
CA ASP A 246 -19.48 8.88 -8.49
C ASP A 246 -18.32 8.10 -7.84
N LEU A 247 -17.67 8.67 -6.82
CA LEU A 247 -16.58 7.97 -6.14
C LEU A 247 -17.13 6.89 -5.21
N THR A 248 -16.72 5.64 -5.46
CA THR A 248 -16.97 4.53 -4.55
C THR A 248 -16.23 4.69 -3.22
N TRP A 249 -15.04 5.31 -3.24
CA TRP A 249 -14.16 5.44 -2.07
C TRP A 249 -13.57 6.84 -1.96
N PRO A 250 -13.20 7.30 -0.75
CA PRO A 250 -12.36 8.47 -0.59
C PRO A 250 -11.09 8.35 -1.42
N THR A 251 -10.81 9.35 -2.25
CA THR A 251 -9.73 9.34 -3.24
C THR A 251 -8.81 10.52 -3.01
N HIS A 252 -7.52 10.25 -2.89
CA HIS A 252 -6.49 11.29 -2.79
C HIS A 252 -6.05 11.72 -4.19
N TYR A 253 -6.15 13.01 -4.48
CA TYR A 253 -5.81 13.60 -5.76
C TYR A 253 -4.31 13.91 -5.83
N THR A 254 -3.72 13.65 -6.99
CA THR A 254 -2.32 13.96 -7.28
C THR A 254 -2.20 15.05 -8.35
N SER A 255 -1.03 15.67 -8.40
CA SER A 255 -0.59 16.57 -9.47
C SER A 255 0.83 16.21 -9.89
N SER A 256 1.03 15.87 -11.16
CA SER A 256 2.28 15.36 -11.71
C SER A 256 2.80 14.08 -11.03
N GLY A 257 1.91 13.25 -10.48
CA GLY A 257 2.25 12.08 -9.68
C GLY A 257 2.73 12.40 -8.24
N GLU A 258 2.68 13.67 -7.84
CA GLU A 258 2.96 14.06 -6.46
C GLU A 258 1.68 14.27 -5.68
N MET A 259 1.75 13.98 -4.38
CA MET A 259 0.69 14.26 -3.42
C MET A 259 0.67 15.75 -3.10
N SER A 260 0.34 16.58 -4.09
CA SER A 260 0.35 18.03 -3.96
C SER A 260 -0.93 18.65 -4.48
N PHE A 261 -1.40 19.67 -3.77
CA PHE A 261 -2.57 20.45 -4.13
C PHE A 261 -2.23 21.94 -4.09
N ASN A 262 -2.53 22.66 -5.15
CA ASN A 262 -2.23 24.10 -5.28
C ASN A 262 -3.49 24.96 -5.43
N GLY A 263 -4.66 24.45 -5.01
CA GLY A 263 -5.94 25.13 -5.14
C GLY A 263 -6.74 24.75 -6.39
N LYS A 264 -6.14 24.06 -7.38
CA LYS A 264 -6.83 23.57 -8.57
C LYS A 264 -6.47 22.12 -8.84
N ASN A 265 -7.45 21.31 -9.22
CA ASN A 265 -7.22 19.96 -9.70
C ASN A 265 -8.15 19.65 -10.87
N LYS A 266 -7.58 19.27 -12.02
CA LYS A 266 -8.32 19.02 -13.27
C LYS A 266 -9.12 17.71 -13.26
N ASN A 267 -8.78 16.78 -12.36
CA ASN A 267 -9.43 15.48 -12.25
C ASN A 267 -10.58 15.46 -11.24
N LEU A 268 -10.72 16.53 -10.45
CA LEU A 268 -11.84 16.69 -9.53
C LEU A 268 -13.11 16.93 -10.36
N LYS A 269 -14.11 16.04 -10.24
CA LYS A 269 -15.36 16.09 -10.99
C LYS A 269 -16.52 16.00 -10.01
N PHE A 270 -17.50 16.87 -10.20
CA PHE A 270 -18.71 16.90 -9.37
C PHE A 270 -19.85 16.25 -10.13
N SER A 271 -20.56 15.34 -9.47
CA SER A 271 -21.66 14.59 -10.10
C SER A 271 -22.83 14.40 -9.15
N THR A 272 -23.97 14.02 -9.72
CA THR A 272 -25.14 13.61 -8.92
C THR A 272 -25.00 12.10 -8.66
N PRO A 273 -24.94 11.65 -7.41
CA PRO A 273 -24.76 10.23 -7.09
C PRO A 273 -25.83 9.36 -7.76
N ALA A 274 -25.43 8.23 -8.35
CA ALA A 274 -26.36 7.28 -8.93
C ALA A 274 -27.27 6.61 -7.89
N GLU A 275 -26.78 6.48 -6.65
CA GLU A 275 -27.53 6.02 -5.49
C GLU A 275 -27.41 7.04 -4.35
N PRO A 276 -28.42 7.20 -3.48
CA PRO A 276 -28.30 8.03 -2.28
C PRO A 276 -27.11 7.55 -1.46
N LEU A 277 -26.15 8.45 -1.22
CA LEU A 277 -25.03 8.14 -0.33
C LEU A 277 -25.58 7.80 1.06
N PRO A 278 -25.00 6.83 1.79
CA PRO A 278 -25.55 6.28 3.04
C PRO A 278 -25.47 7.24 4.25
N PHE A 279 -25.35 8.54 4.00
CA PHE A 279 -25.15 9.58 5.01
C PHE A 279 -25.94 10.84 4.65
N ASP A 280 -26.88 11.19 5.53
CA ASP A 280 -27.87 12.27 5.41
C ASP A 280 -27.45 13.57 6.12
N THR A 281 -26.58 13.49 7.12
CA THR A 281 -26.11 14.61 7.93
C THR A 281 -24.61 14.88 7.77
N ARG A 282 -24.17 16.09 8.16
CA ARG A 282 -22.75 16.47 8.17
C ARG A 282 -21.93 15.55 9.08
N GLU A 283 -22.48 15.21 10.25
CA GLU A 283 -21.85 14.33 11.23
C GLU A 283 -21.69 12.92 10.68
N ASN A 284 -22.71 12.39 10.01
CA ASN A 284 -22.65 11.08 9.36
C ASN A 284 -21.66 11.05 8.19
N LYS A 285 -21.56 12.14 7.40
CA LYS A 285 -20.53 12.29 6.37
C LYS A 285 -19.12 12.19 6.94
N VAL A 286 -18.84 12.91 8.04
CA VAL A 286 -17.53 12.89 8.70
C VAL A 286 -17.24 11.53 9.32
N ARG A 287 -18.24 10.90 9.97
CA ARG A 287 -18.07 9.54 10.52
C ARG A 287 -17.80 8.51 9.45
N TRP A 288 -18.55 8.54 8.35
CA TRP A 288 -18.33 7.64 7.22
C TRP A 288 -16.95 7.86 6.61
N PHE A 289 -16.56 9.12 6.37
CA PHE A 289 -15.24 9.44 5.83
C PHE A 289 -14.11 8.96 6.75
N LYS A 290 -14.29 9.05 8.08
CA LYS A 290 -13.34 8.53 9.07
C LYS A 290 -13.36 7.01 9.21
N HIS A 291 -14.48 6.36 8.94
CA HIS A 291 -14.63 4.90 8.96
C HIS A 291 -13.95 4.26 7.75
N GLU A 292 -14.31 4.72 6.55
CA GLU A 292 -13.40 4.70 5.40
C GLU A 292 -12.11 5.45 5.81
N VAL A 293 -11.01 5.52 5.09
CA VAL A 293 -9.74 6.02 5.70
C VAL A 293 -9.19 5.19 6.90
N THR A 294 -9.91 4.90 7.99
CA THR A 294 -9.40 4.16 9.17
C THR A 294 -9.50 2.62 9.07
N ILE A 295 -10.46 2.05 8.36
CA ILE A 295 -10.70 0.59 8.34
C ILE A 295 -9.74 -0.23 7.46
N LEU A 296 -8.61 0.35 7.04
CA LEU A 296 -7.56 -0.39 6.33
C LEU A 296 -6.20 0.02 6.87
#